data_AF-A0A960KX99-F1
#
_entry.id   AF-A0A960KX99-F1
#
_cell.length_a   1.000
_cell.length_b   1.000
_cell.length_c   1.000
_cell.angle_alpha   90.00
_cell.angle_beta   90.00
_cell.angle_gamma   90.00
#
_symmetry.space_group_name_H-M   'P 1'
#
loop_
_entity.id
_entity.type
_entity.pdbx_description
1 polymer ?
#
loop_
_entity_poly.entity_id
_entity_poly.type
_entity_poly.pdbx_seq_one_letter_code
_entity_poly.pdbx_strand_id
1 'polypeptide(L)'
;MKRIGLILLTLGSSVAWAQSNELILPWVTNSTQFKSSLAINNLSTNPATISFSAVRANGETATASRTLDGFGQLVESADTLFPDLQPGGGFTVTLSAENGMLTAGFVVSSTASNSGNSPAQANAVTRAQASNIVIFNLLTLPSDGGASAPVVVNTGDQDADVTFHGYQNGQKLGTFVINVPAGRPYANLTSTMFPNQSGELYVVAECNEPILGMAFIFNGQLEPSMANADPVAFVPEPPVKALTSFSQNVQPILTANCAVSGCHSTAFGASNLVLASSAAYGDIVDVPSIQMPSLMRVKPGSSNTSYLYQKINPTGFSIFGGRMPDRRPSLSDADIETIRQWIDEGALNN
;
A
#
# COMPACT_ATOMS: atom_id res chain seq x y z
N MET A 1 -10.22 -24.13 -33.14
CA MET A 1 -9.62 -22.80 -33.37
C MET A 1 -10.31 -21.80 -32.44
N LYS A 2 -9.82 -21.66 -31.20
CA LYS A 2 -10.31 -20.62 -30.28
C LYS A 2 -9.61 -19.33 -30.66
N ARG A 3 -10.38 -18.33 -31.10
CA ARG A 3 -9.90 -17.00 -31.45
C ARG A 3 -9.23 -16.40 -30.21
N ILE A 4 -7.92 -16.19 -30.28
CA ILE A 4 -7.19 -15.32 -29.35
C ILE A 4 -7.80 -13.94 -29.57
N GLY A 5 -8.60 -13.50 -28.60
CA GLY A 5 -9.29 -12.22 -28.66
C GLY A 5 -8.25 -11.12 -28.85
N LEU A 6 -8.52 -10.24 -29.81
CA LEU A 6 -7.84 -8.96 -29.98
C LEU A 6 -7.83 -8.26 -28.62
N ILE A 7 -6.69 -8.29 -27.92
CA ILE A 7 -6.50 -7.54 -26.67
C ILE A 7 -6.37 -6.08 -27.09
N LEU A 8 -7.50 -5.37 -27.13
CA LEU A 8 -7.49 -3.92 -27.12
C LEU A 8 -6.91 -3.49 -25.76
N LEU A 9 -5.66 -3.04 -25.77
CA LEU A 9 -4.97 -2.43 -24.64
C LEU A 9 -5.61 -1.05 -24.35
N THR A 10 -6.77 -1.02 -23.72
CA THR A 10 -7.35 0.22 -23.19
C THR A 10 -7.03 0.32 -21.71
N LEU A 11 -6.10 1.22 -21.37
CA LEU A 11 -5.61 1.49 -20.04
C LEU A 11 -6.65 2.19 -19.16
N GLY A 12 -6.79 1.67 -17.93
CA GLY A 12 -7.29 2.40 -16.76
C GLY A 12 -6.17 3.03 -15.92
N SER A 13 -4.94 3.13 -16.43
CA SER A 13 -3.84 3.82 -15.75
C SER A 13 -3.14 4.80 -16.69
N SER A 14 -2.93 6.02 -16.22
CA SER A 14 -2.40 7.19 -16.94
C SER A 14 -0.88 7.13 -17.20
N VAL A 15 -0.27 5.94 -17.17
CA VAL A 15 1.17 5.79 -17.38
C VAL A 15 1.43 5.54 -18.87
N ALA A 16 2.04 6.51 -19.55
CA ALA A 16 2.53 6.30 -20.91
C ALA A 16 3.48 5.10 -20.94
N TRP A 17 3.35 4.25 -21.95
CA TRP A 17 4.24 3.09 -22.08
C TRP A 17 5.68 3.58 -22.22
N ALA A 18 6.61 2.96 -21.47
CA ALA A 18 8.03 3.21 -21.62
C ALA A 18 8.47 2.98 -23.09
N GLN A 19 9.32 3.88 -23.58
CA GLN A 19 9.91 3.81 -24.91
C GLN A 19 11.43 3.89 -24.79
N SER A 20 12.14 2.81 -25.13
CA SER A 20 13.58 2.71 -24.95
C SER A 20 14.15 1.57 -25.78
N ASN A 21 15.45 1.59 -26.06
CA ASN A 21 16.18 0.45 -26.60
C ASN A 21 16.50 -0.60 -25.52
N GLU A 22 16.39 -0.23 -24.24
CA GLU A 22 16.48 -1.13 -23.09
C GLU A 22 15.24 -0.99 -22.21
N LEU A 23 14.54 -2.09 -21.97
CA LEU A 23 13.32 -2.16 -21.16
C LEU A 23 13.44 -3.27 -20.13
N ILE A 24 12.84 -3.07 -18.98
CA ILE A 24 12.83 -4.02 -17.87
C ILE A 24 11.38 -4.39 -17.56
N LEU A 25 11.10 -5.68 -17.48
CA LEU A 25 9.87 -6.25 -16.94
C LEU A 25 10.21 -6.74 -15.52
N PRO A 26 9.87 -5.99 -14.45
CA PRO A 26 10.40 -6.27 -13.12
C PRO A 26 9.99 -7.64 -12.57
N TRP A 27 8.82 -8.14 -12.99
CA TRP A 27 8.35 -9.48 -12.64
C TRP A 27 7.54 -10.10 -13.76
N VAL A 28 8.01 -11.24 -14.24
CA VAL A 28 7.34 -12.16 -15.15
C VAL A 28 7.18 -13.47 -14.40
N THR A 29 6.09 -14.19 -14.63
CA THR A 29 5.84 -15.49 -14.00
C THR A 29 5.53 -16.55 -15.04
N ASN A 30 6.07 -17.73 -14.80
CA ASN A 30 5.66 -18.96 -15.46
C ASN A 30 5.48 -20.00 -14.37
N SER A 31 4.24 -20.22 -13.95
CA SER A 31 3.87 -21.26 -12.99
C SER A 31 2.60 -21.96 -13.44
N THR A 32 2.22 -23.01 -12.73
CA THR A 32 0.95 -23.71 -12.98
C THR A 32 -0.28 -22.85 -12.69
N GLN A 33 -0.16 -21.88 -11.78
CA GLN A 33 -1.25 -20.98 -11.37
C GLN A 33 -1.26 -19.65 -12.13
N PHE A 34 -0.09 -19.08 -12.36
CA PHE A 34 0.09 -17.76 -12.98
C PHE A 34 1.02 -17.83 -14.18
N LYS A 35 0.53 -17.41 -15.35
CA LYS A 35 1.27 -17.39 -16.61
C LYS A 35 1.33 -16.00 -17.21
N SER A 36 2.53 -15.57 -17.56
CA SER A 36 2.79 -14.32 -18.25
C SER A 36 2.86 -14.50 -19.77
N SER A 37 2.22 -13.59 -20.50
CA SER A 37 2.42 -13.36 -21.92
C SER A 37 3.00 -11.97 -22.13
N LEU A 38 4.11 -11.88 -22.84
CA LEU A 38 4.80 -10.62 -23.13
C LEU A 38 4.24 -10.06 -24.44
N ALA A 39 4.04 -8.75 -24.48
CA ALA A 39 3.64 -7.99 -25.65
C ALA A 39 4.69 -6.89 -25.90
N ILE A 40 5.40 -6.97 -27.02
CA ILE A 40 6.49 -6.05 -27.36
C ILE A 40 6.24 -5.49 -28.74
N ASN A 41 6.44 -4.18 -28.91
CA ASN A 41 6.33 -3.52 -30.19
C ASN A 41 7.66 -2.83 -30.52
N ASN A 42 8.14 -3.05 -31.74
CA ASN A 42 9.18 -2.23 -32.33
C ASN A 42 8.53 -0.94 -32.82
N LEU A 43 9.00 0.22 -32.36
CA LEU A 43 8.50 1.54 -32.76
C LEU A 43 9.33 2.15 -33.89
N SER A 44 10.39 1.47 -34.33
CA SER A 44 11.25 1.92 -35.43
C SER A 44 10.78 1.38 -36.78
N THR A 45 11.14 2.09 -37.85
CA THR A 45 10.86 1.68 -39.24
C THR A 45 11.73 0.51 -39.71
N ASN A 46 12.89 0.30 -39.07
CA ASN A 46 13.83 -0.76 -39.41
C ASN A 46 13.57 -2.01 -38.56
N PRO A 47 13.89 -3.20 -39.08
CA PRO A 47 13.91 -4.40 -38.26
C PRO A 47 14.86 -4.26 -37.07
N ALA A 48 14.48 -4.84 -35.94
CA ALA A 48 15.27 -4.84 -34.72
C ALA A 48 15.41 -6.26 -34.18
N THR A 49 16.64 -6.66 -33.86
CA THR A 49 16.92 -7.85 -33.07
C THR A 49 16.82 -7.49 -31.60
N ILE A 50 15.95 -8.22 -30.89
CA ILE A 50 15.68 -8.05 -29.47
C ILE A 50 16.32 -9.21 -28.74
N SER A 51 17.24 -8.88 -27.84
CA SER A 51 17.85 -9.82 -26.90
C SER A 51 17.10 -9.77 -25.57
N PHE A 52 16.82 -10.95 -25.01
CA PHE A 52 16.12 -11.11 -23.76
C PHE A 52 17.04 -11.79 -22.75
N SER A 53 17.12 -11.24 -21.55
CA SER A 53 17.83 -11.83 -20.41
C SER A 53 16.87 -11.97 -19.24
N ALA A 54 16.61 -13.20 -18.80
CA ALA A 54 15.76 -13.52 -17.68
C ALA A 54 16.60 -13.95 -16.47
N VAL A 55 16.26 -13.44 -15.29
CA VAL A 55 16.95 -13.78 -14.03
C VAL A 55 15.93 -14.04 -12.92
N ARG A 56 16.02 -15.21 -12.28
CA ARG A 56 15.20 -15.61 -11.14
C ARG A 56 15.79 -15.17 -9.81
N ALA A 57 14.94 -15.13 -8.77
CA ALA A 57 15.36 -14.90 -7.39
C ALA A 57 16.41 -15.91 -6.88
N ASN A 58 16.37 -17.17 -7.35
CA ASN A 58 17.35 -18.20 -7.02
C ASN A 58 18.67 -18.09 -7.81
N GLY A 59 18.76 -17.16 -8.77
CA GLY A 59 19.93 -16.96 -9.63
C GLY A 59 19.94 -17.77 -10.93
N GLU A 60 18.91 -18.58 -11.21
CA GLU A 60 18.75 -19.23 -12.50
C GLU A 60 18.52 -18.18 -13.60
N THR A 61 19.17 -18.36 -14.74
CA THR A 61 19.14 -17.42 -15.86
C THR A 61 18.71 -18.10 -17.14
N ALA A 62 17.99 -17.38 -18.01
CA ALA A 62 17.69 -17.82 -19.36
C ALA A 62 17.83 -16.66 -20.35
N THR A 63 18.18 -16.95 -21.59
CA THR A 63 18.30 -15.94 -22.64
C THR A 63 17.50 -16.34 -23.87
N ALA A 64 16.96 -15.37 -24.59
CA ALA A 64 16.31 -15.59 -25.87
C ALA A 64 16.63 -14.46 -26.83
N SER A 65 16.35 -14.66 -28.12
CA SER A 65 16.40 -13.60 -29.11
C SER A 65 15.24 -13.74 -30.10
N ARG A 66 14.70 -12.60 -30.53
CA ARG A 66 13.66 -12.50 -31.56
C ARG A 66 14.00 -11.33 -32.47
N THR A 67 13.70 -11.46 -33.76
CA THR A 67 13.77 -10.34 -34.69
C THR A 67 12.36 -9.88 -34.99
N LEU A 68 12.12 -8.58 -34.86
CA LEU A 68 10.87 -7.94 -35.27
C LEU A 68 11.13 -7.05 -36.47
N ASP A 69 10.24 -7.10 -37.44
CA ASP A 69 10.21 -6.13 -38.54
C ASP A 69 10.00 -4.71 -38.02
N GLY A 70 10.19 -3.72 -38.89
CA GLY A 70 9.82 -2.33 -38.59
C GLY A 70 8.33 -2.22 -38.26
N PHE A 71 8.00 -1.54 -37.16
CA PHE A 71 6.65 -1.50 -36.59
C PHE A 71 6.05 -2.88 -36.24
N GLY A 72 6.88 -3.92 -36.17
CA GLY A 72 6.47 -5.28 -35.85
C GLY A 72 6.11 -5.45 -34.37
N GLN A 73 5.33 -6.50 -34.10
CA GLN A 73 4.87 -6.87 -32.75
C GLN A 73 5.23 -8.33 -32.43
N LEU A 74 5.62 -8.58 -31.19
CA LEU A 74 5.70 -9.90 -30.58
C LEU A 74 4.61 -10.05 -29.52
N VAL A 75 3.86 -11.16 -29.57
CA VAL A 75 3.04 -11.62 -28.44
C VAL A 75 3.38 -13.08 -28.19
N GLU A 76 4.04 -13.37 -27.07
CA GLU A 76 4.58 -14.70 -26.78
C GLU A 76 4.49 -15.01 -25.28
N SER A 77 4.11 -16.24 -24.94
CA SER A 77 4.14 -16.70 -23.54
C SER A 77 5.57 -16.82 -23.03
N ALA A 78 5.76 -16.50 -21.76
CA ALA A 78 7.05 -16.63 -21.08
C ALA A 78 7.67 -18.03 -21.25
N ASP A 79 6.87 -19.09 -21.20
CA ASP A 79 7.28 -20.49 -21.36
C ASP A 79 7.82 -20.79 -22.76
N THR A 80 7.31 -20.10 -23.78
CA THR A 80 7.77 -20.29 -25.17
C THR A 80 9.03 -19.49 -25.42
N LEU A 81 9.12 -18.30 -24.81
CA LEU A 81 10.29 -17.45 -24.90
C LEU A 81 11.47 -18.05 -24.14
N PHE A 82 11.23 -18.67 -22.97
CA PHE A 82 12.22 -19.28 -22.10
C PHE A 82 11.86 -20.74 -21.76
N PRO A 83 11.97 -21.68 -22.71
CA PRO A 83 11.54 -23.07 -22.50
C PRO A 83 12.37 -23.83 -21.47
N ASP A 84 13.63 -23.43 -21.28
CA ASP A 84 14.55 -24.07 -20.35
C ASP A 84 14.35 -23.63 -18.89
N LEU A 85 13.63 -22.51 -18.68
CA LEU A 85 13.37 -21.96 -17.37
C LEU A 85 12.24 -22.75 -16.70
N GLN A 86 12.57 -23.53 -15.67
CA GLN A 86 11.60 -24.42 -15.01
C GLN A 86 10.40 -23.63 -14.45
N PRO A 87 9.17 -24.15 -14.50
CA PRO A 87 8.02 -23.47 -13.90
C PRO A 87 8.16 -23.25 -12.39
N GLY A 88 7.77 -22.08 -11.90
CA GLY A 88 7.70 -21.75 -10.47
C GLY A 88 8.42 -20.45 -10.10
N GLY A 89 7.80 -19.59 -9.29
CA GLY A 89 8.33 -18.28 -8.91
C GLY A 89 8.40 -17.29 -10.07
N GLY A 90 8.58 -16.00 -9.77
CA GLY A 90 8.80 -14.97 -10.78
C GLY A 90 10.27 -14.68 -11.06
N PHE A 91 10.48 -13.90 -12.12
CA PHE A 91 11.78 -13.51 -12.63
C PHE A 91 11.70 -12.15 -13.30
N THR A 92 12.83 -11.45 -13.38
CA THR A 92 12.93 -10.22 -14.17
C THR A 92 13.33 -10.56 -15.59
N VAL A 93 12.81 -9.81 -16.55
CA VAL A 93 13.26 -9.89 -17.95
C VAL A 93 13.78 -8.52 -18.39
N THR A 94 15.03 -8.46 -18.80
CA THR A 94 15.62 -7.30 -19.48
C THR A 94 15.58 -7.54 -20.98
N LEU A 95 15.08 -6.57 -21.72
CA LEU A 95 15.04 -6.55 -23.18
C LEU A 95 16.02 -5.50 -23.68
N SER A 96 16.80 -5.83 -24.70
CA SER A 96 17.71 -4.89 -25.37
C SER A 96 17.58 -5.00 -26.88
N ALA A 97 17.47 -3.88 -27.58
CA ALA A 97 17.40 -3.80 -29.04
C ALA A 97 18.65 -3.12 -29.62
N GLU A 98 19.31 -3.78 -30.57
CA GLU A 98 20.54 -3.24 -31.18
C GLU A 98 20.31 -2.07 -32.14
N ASN A 99 19.08 -1.90 -32.69
CA ASN A 99 18.76 -0.86 -33.68
C ASN A 99 17.28 -0.43 -33.65
N GLY A 100 16.62 -0.51 -32.50
CA GLY A 100 15.18 -0.24 -32.39
C GLY A 100 14.80 0.44 -31.09
N MET A 101 13.74 1.24 -31.17
CA MET A 101 13.04 1.75 -29.99
C MET A 101 11.90 0.80 -29.69
N LEU A 102 11.84 0.28 -28.47
CA LEU A 102 10.81 -0.67 -28.06
C LEU A 102 9.80 -0.01 -27.16
N THR A 103 8.60 -0.58 -27.16
CA THR A 103 7.67 -0.51 -26.03
C THR A 103 7.25 -1.92 -25.67
N ALA A 104 7.10 -2.21 -24.37
CA ALA A 104 6.78 -3.55 -23.92
C ALA A 104 5.89 -3.52 -22.68
N GLY A 105 5.17 -4.61 -22.50
CA GLY A 105 4.34 -4.88 -21.35
C GLY A 105 4.02 -6.37 -21.31
N PHE A 106 3.24 -6.76 -20.32
CA PHE A 106 2.91 -8.16 -20.15
C PHE A 106 1.57 -8.32 -19.47
N VAL A 107 0.94 -9.46 -19.75
CA VAL A 107 -0.33 -9.88 -19.17
C VAL A 107 -0.07 -11.11 -18.32
N VAL A 108 -0.52 -11.10 -17.07
CA VAL A 108 -0.55 -12.28 -16.20
C VAL A 108 -1.97 -12.81 -16.18
N SER A 109 -2.13 -14.06 -16.58
CA SER A 109 -3.37 -14.82 -16.43
C SER A 109 -3.30 -15.72 -15.21
N SER A 110 -4.39 -15.78 -14.44
CA SER A 110 -4.58 -16.74 -13.35
C SER A 110 -5.52 -17.85 -13.80
N THR A 111 -5.05 -19.09 -13.83
CA THR A 111 -5.89 -20.28 -14.04
C THR A 111 -6.47 -20.82 -12.74
N ALA A 112 -5.95 -20.35 -11.59
CA ALA A 112 -6.42 -20.67 -10.26
C ALA A 112 -7.61 -19.81 -9.83
N SER A 113 -7.99 -18.80 -10.63
CA SER A 113 -9.10 -17.91 -10.30
C SER A 113 -10.45 -18.64 -10.32
N ASN A 114 -11.30 -18.31 -9.34
CA ASN A 114 -12.64 -18.88 -9.21
C ASN A 114 -13.61 -18.38 -10.30
N SER A 115 -13.34 -17.24 -10.91
CA SER A 115 -14.13 -16.70 -12.04
C SER A 115 -13.65 -17.22 -13.40
N GLY A 116 -12.55 -17.98 -13.43
CA GLY A 116 -11.90 -18.47 -14.65
C GLY A 116 -10.65 -17.66 -14.98
N ASN A 117 -10.31 -17.53 -16.27
CA ASN A 117 -9.10 -16.80 -16.67
C ASN A 117 -9.27 -15.29 -16.47
N SER A 118 -8.70 -14.76 -15.40
CA SER A 118 -8.69 -13.33 -15.08
C SER A 118 -7.32 -12.73 -15.39
N PRO A 119 -7.14 -12.04 -16.53
CA PRO A 119 -5.89 -11.40 -16.89
C PRO A 119 -5.71 -10.03 -16.20
N ALA A 120 -4.50 -9.76 -15.71
CA ALA A 120 -4.05 -8.43 -15.32
C ALA A 120 -2.83 -8.04 -16.15
N GLN A 121 -2.56 -6.74 -16.27
CA GLN A 121 -1.48 -6.23 -17.12
C GLN A 121 -0.59 -5.24 -16.38
N ALA A 122 0.68 -5.21 -16.74
CA ALA A 122 1.61 -4.16 -16.33
C ALA A 122 2.56 -3.82 -17.47
N ASN A 123 3.17 -2.63 -17.38
CA ASN A 123 4.05 -2.12 -18.41
C ASN A 123 5.52 -2.38 -18.05
N ALA A 124 6.37 -2.46 -19.07
CA ALA A 124 7.80 -2.37 -18.87
C ALA A 124 8.20 -0.97 -18.40
N VAL A 125 9.35 -0.91 -17.74
CA VAL A 125 9.96 0.31 -17.21
C VAL A 125 11.37 0.47 -17.77
N THR A 126 11.89 1.69 -17.70
CA THR A 126 13.28 2.03 -18.03
C THR A 126 14.08 2.23 -16.75
N ARG A 127 15.41 2.17 -16.85
CA ARG A 127 16.30 2.55 -15.74
C ARG A 127 16.14 4.02 -15.34
N ALA A 128 15.72 4.90 -16.25
CA ALA A 128 15.42 6.30 -15.94
C ALA A 128 14.15 6.47 -15.08
N GLN A 129 13.29 5.45 -15.02
CA GLN A 129 12.14 5.41 -14.11
C GLN A 129 12.50 4.74 -12.77
N ALA A 130 13.72 4.26 -12.58
CA ALA A 130 14.17 3.77 -11.28
C ALA A 130 14.34 4.96 -10.32
N SER A 131 14.01 4.74 -9.06
CA SER A 131 14.22 5.71 -7.99
C SER A 131 14.73 5.00 -6.76
N ASN A 132 15.49 5.70 -5.93
CA ASN A 132 15.86 5.25 -4.60
C ASN A 132 14.65 5.04 -3.69
N ILE A 133 13.50 5.63 -4.06
CA ILE A 133 12.25 5.52 -3.31
C ILE A 133 11.09 5.25 -4.28
N VAL A 134 10.36 4.17 -4.03
CA VAL A 134 9.14 3.82 -4.78
C VAL A 134 7.97 3.61 -3.84
N ILE A 135 6.79 4.03 -4.28
CA ILE A 135 5.56 3.92 -3.50
C ILE A 135 4.66 2.87 -4.14
N PHE A 136 4.17 1.95 -3.32
CA PHE A 136 3.12 1.00 -3.65
C PHE A 136 1.81 1.51 -3.07
N ASN A 137 0.97 2.07 -3.93
CA ASN A 137 -0.32 2.65 -3.56
C ASN A 137 -1.43 1.60 -3.53
N LEU A 138 -2.42 1.81 -2.66
CA LEU A 138 -3.71 1.09 -2.65
C LEU A 138 -3.59 -0.44 -2.59
N LEU A 139 -2.71 -0.96 -1.73
CA LEU A 139 -2.62 -2.40 -1.48
C LEU A 139 -3.78 -2.82 -0.59
N THR A 140 -4.92 -3.17 -1.19
CA THR A 140 -6.11 -3.59 -0.45
C THR A 140 -5.95 -5.00 0.09
N LEU A 141 -5.84 -5.12 1.42
CA LEU A 141 -5.83 -6.38 2.14
C LEU A 141 -7.26 -6.75 2.57
N PRO A 142 -7.78 -7.93 2.22
CA PRO A 142 -9.11 -8.35 2.58
C PRO A 142 -9.17 -8.71 4.06
N SER A 143 -10.35 -8.52 4.63
CA SER A 143 -10.64 -8.69 6.05
C SER A 143 -10.58 -10.14 6.54
N ASP A 144 -10.60 -11.11 5.63
CA ASP A 144 -10.47 -12.54 5.91
C ASP A 144 -9.00 -13.01 6.00
N GLY A 145 -8.03 -12.08 5.90
CA GLY A 145 -6.60 -12.39 5.84
C GLY A 145 -6.18 -13.02 4.50
N GLY A 146 -7.08 -13.02 3.51
CA GLY A 146 -6.99 -13.84 2.30
C GLY A 146 -6.27 -13.24 1.09
N ALA A 147 -5.79 -11.99 1.09
CA ALA A 147 -5.02 -11.48 -0.06
C ALA A 147 -3.53 -11.48 0.21
N SER A 148 -2.88 -12.23 -0.65
CA SER A 148 -1.51 -11.99 -1.04
C SER A 148 -1.46 -10.67 -1.81
N ALA A 149 -0.92 -9.61 -1.22
CA ALA A 149 -0.40 -8.50 -2.00
C ALA A 149 1.13 -8.62 -2.05
N PRO A 150 1.71 -9.42 -2.95
CA PRO A 150 3.15 -9.42 -3.09
C PRO A 150 3.61 -8.06 -3.62
N VAL A 151 4.54 -7.45 -2.89
CA VAL A 151 5.37 -6.40 -3.47
C VAL A 151 6.58 -7.06 -4.09
N VAL A 152 6.99 -6.54 -5.23
CA VAL A 152 8.20 -6.95 -5.92
C VAL A 152 9.11 -5.74 -6.07
N VAL A 153 10.38 -5.95 -5.77
CA VAL A 153 11.45 -4.97 -6.01
C VAL A 153 12.59 -5.62 -6.78
N ASN A 154 13.25 -4.83 -7.61
CA ASN A 154 14.49 -5.18 -8.29
C ASN A 154 15.45 -3.98 -8.19
N THR A 155 16.64 -4.20 -7.63
CA THR A 155 17.69 -3.19 -7.38
C THR A 155 18.65 -3.01 -8.55
N GLY A 156 18.35 -3.58 -9.71
CA GLY A 156 19.23 -3.57 -10.87
C GLY A 156 20.47 -4.41 -10.60
N ASP A 157 21.65 -3.88 -10.94
CA ASP A 157 22.90 -4.65 -11.00
C ASP A 157 23.70 -4.64 -9.68
N GLN A 158 23.12 -4.13 -8.59
CA GLN A 158 23.78 -4.02 -7.29
C GLN A 158 23.01 -4.78 -6.20
N ASP A 159 23.77 -5.40 -5.29
CA ASP A 159 23.25 -5.88 -4.03
C ASP A 159 22.85 -4.67 -3.20
N ALA A 160 21.62 -4.64 -2.69
CA ALA A 160 21.18 -3.50 -1.92
C ALA A 160 20.18 -3.88 -0.83
N ASP A 161 20.32 -3.22 0.32
CA ASP A 161 19.35 -3.34 1.40
C ASP A 161 18.15 -2.43 1.09
N VAL A 162 17.01 -3.05 0.87
CA VAL A 162 15.75 -2.35 0.64
C VAL A 162 14.97 -2.31 1.94
N THR A 163 14.65 -1.09 2.37
CA THR A 163 13.88 -0.80 3.57
C THR A 163 12.44 -0.53 3.18
N PHE A 164 11.51 -1.37 3.65
CA PHE A 164 10.08 -1.21 3.47
C PHE A 164 9.46 -0.55 4.69
N HIS A 165 8.71 0.52 4.49
CA HIS A 165 7.88 1.18 5.50
C HIS A 165 6.41 0.95 5.17
N GLY A 166 5.68 0.38 6.12
CA GLY A 166 4.23 0.18 6.00
C GLY A 166 3.49 1.33 6.68
N TYR A 167 2.49 1.89 6.01
CA TYR A 167 1.61 2.91 6.54
C TYR A 167 0.15 2.51 6.34
N GLN A 168 -0.66 2.73 7.37
CA GLN A 168 -2.10 2.55 7.30
C GLN A 168 -2.79 3.66 8.09
N ASN A 169 -3.84 4.26 7.51
CA ASN A 169 -4.57 5.38 8.10
C ASN A 169 -3.69 6.56 8.54
N GLY A 170 -2.55 6.77 7.86
CA GLY A 170 -1.56 7.80 8.19
C GLY A 170 -0.59 7.42 9.31
N GLN A 171 -0.71 6.24 9.92
CA GLN A 171 0.21 5.75 10.95
C GLN A 171 1.25 4.79 10.36
N LYS A 172 2.50 4.91 10.80
CA LYS A 172 3.57 3.97 10.43
C LYS A 172 3.39 2.68 11.23
N LEU A 173 3.21 1.58 10.52
CA LEU A 173 3.05 0.24 11.10
C LEU A 173 4.37 -0.37 11.55
N GLY A 174 5.46 -0.03 10.87
CA GLY A 174 6.77 -0.59 11.15
C GLY A 174 7.73 -0.46 9.99
N THR A 175 8.83 -1.20 10.07
CA THR A 175 9.85 -1.25 9.02
C THR A 175 10.34 -2.68 8.85
N PHE A 176 10.49 -3.09 7.61
CA PHE A 176 10.99 -4.40 7.22
C PHE A 176 12.19 -4.20 6.30
N VAL A 177 13.33 -4.80 6.61
CA VAL A 177 14.56 -4.65 5.81
C VAL A 177 14.91 -5.99 5.19
N ILE A 178 15.23 -5.97 3.91
CA ILE A 178 15.70 -7.15 3.20
C ILE A 178 16.88 -6.79 2.31
N ASN A 179 17.87 -7.69 2.26
CA ASN A 179 18.91 -7.62 1.26
C ASN A 179 18.40 -8.20 -0.06
N VAL A 180 18.39 -7.39 -1.12
CA VAL A 180 18.02 -7.79 -2.48
C VAL A 180 19.30 -7.99 -3.28
N PRO A 181 19.61 -9.22 -3.73
CA PRO A 181 20.81 -9.47 -4.51
C PRO A 181 20.75 -8.83 -5.90
N ALA A 182 21.91 -8.45 -6.41
CA ALA A 182 22.14 -7.92 -7.75
C ALA A 182 21.51 -8.80 -8.82
N GLY A 183 20.72 -8.16 -9.69
CA GLY A 183 20.06 -8.74 -10.83
C GLY A 183 18.87 -9.63 -10.48
N ARG A 184 18.50 -9.77 -9.19
CA ARG A 184 17.49 -10.72 -8.75
C ARG A 184 16.27 -9.99 -8.20
N PRO A 185 15.06 -10.27 -8.70
CA PRO A 185 13.87 -9.71 -8.09
C PRO A 185 13.65 -10.35 -6.71
N TYR A 186 13.21 -9.54 -5.77
CA TYR A 186 12.68 -9.99 -4.49
C TYR A 186 11.17 -9.78 -4.47
N ALA A 187 10.44 -10.80 -4.02
CA ALA A 187 8.99 -10.71 -3.82
C ALA A 187 8.62 -11.20 -2.43
N ASN A 188 7.77 -10.46 -1.72
CA ASN A 188 7.23 -10.89 -0.45
C ASN A 188 5.82 -10.36 -0.24
N LEU A 189 5.01 -11.11 0.50
CA LEU A 189 3.66 -10.71 0.85
C LEU A 189 3.71 -9.56 1.85
N THR A 190 2.89 -8.55 1.62
CA THR A 190 2.66 -7.47 2.60
C THR A 190 2.26 -7.98 3.96
N SER A 191 1.46 -9.06 4.03
CA SER A 191 1.07 -9.69 5.29
C SER A 191 2.23 -10.34 6.04
N THR A 192 3.30 -10.75 5.34
CA THR A 192 4.54 -11.22 5.97
C THR A 192 5.35 -10.05 6.52
N MET A 193 5.45 -8.96 5.76
CA MET A 193 6.22 -7.77 6.17
C MET A 193 5.53 -6.98 7.28
N PHE A 194 4.19 -6.89 7.23
CA PHE A 194 3.33 -6.13 8.13
C PHE A 194 2.12 -7.02 8.52
N PRO A 195 2.26 -7.85 9.57
CA PRO A 195 1.23 -8.82 9.93
C PRO A 195 0.00 -8.17 10.57
N ASN A 196 -1.12 -8.91 10.56
CA ASN A 196 -2.40 -8.54 11.20
C ASN A 196 -3.05 -7.25 10.64
N GLN A 197 -2.77 -6.91 9.39
CA GLN A 197 -3.35 -5.74 8.73
C GLN A 197 -4.54 -6.14 7.84
N SER A 198 -5.55 -5.29 7.78
CA SER A 198 -6.70 -5.38 6.87
C SER A 198 -7.06 -4.00 6.35
N GLY A 199 -7.61 -3.90 5.14
CA GLY A 199 -7.93 -2.63 4.49
C GLY A 199 -6.79 -2.10 3.61
N GLU A 200 -6.82 -0.81 3.31
CA GLU A 200 -5.79 -0.18 2.46
C GLU A 200 -4.45 -0.09 3.20
N LEU A 201 -3.40 -0.53 2.52
CA LEU A 201 -2.02 -0.41 2.97
C LEU A 201 -1.22 0.41 1.95
N TYR A 202 -0.40 1.32 2.47
CA TYR A 202 0.59 2.07 1.70
C TYR A 202 1.96 1.54 2.08
N VAL A 203 2.74 1.11 1.09
CA VAL A 203 4.11 0.62 1.33
C VAL A 203 5.08 1.52 0.59
N VAL A 204 6.08 2.01 1.30
CA VAL A 204 7.19 2.76 0.72
C VAL A 204 8.42 1.87 0.77
N ALA A 205 9.09 1.66 -0.35
CA ALA A 205 10.40 1.01 -0.37
C ALA A 205 11.48 2.06 -0.62
N GLU A 206 12.51 2.03 0.20
CA GLU A 206 13.66 2.95 0.17
C GLU A 206 14.96 2.16 0.09
N CYS A 207 15.90 2.64 -0.72
CA CYS A 207 17.20 2.02 -0.89
C CYS A 207 18.25 3.04 -1.35
N ASN A 208 19.52 2.77 -1.07
CA ASN A 208 20.64 3.58 -1.58
C ASN A 208 20.90 3.37 -3.09
N GLU A 209 20.36 2.29 -3.65
CA GLU A 209 20.42 2.00 -5.08
C GLU A 209 19.06 2.27 -5.74
N PRO A 210 19.02 2.66 -7.03
CA PRO A 210 17.77 2.81 -7.75
C PRO A 210 17.01 1.48 -7.80
N ILE A 211 15.78 1.48 -7.31
CA ILE A 211 14.88 0.33 -7.35
C ILE A 211 13.77 0.53 -8.38
N LEU A 212 13.42 -0.58 -9.02
CA LEU A 212 12.20 -0.73 -9.80
C LEU A 212 11.26 -1.61 -9.00
N GLY A 213 10.00 -1.19 -8.87
CA GLY A 213 9.00 -1.90 -8.09
C GLY A 213 7.75 -2.23 -8.89
N MET A 214 7.04 -3.25 -8.46
CA MET A 214 5.64 -3.46 -8.81
C MET A 214 4.86 -4.14 -7.69
N ALA A 215 3.56 -3.89 -7.66
CA ALA A 215 2.64 -4.55 -6.74
C ALA A 215 1.69 -5.48 -7.49
N PHE A 216 1.38 -6.58 -6.82
CA PHE A 216 0.32 -7.49 -7.17
C PHE A 216 -0.72 -7.46 -6.07
N ILE A 217 -1.99 -7.51 -6.45
CA ILE A 217 -3.09 -7.69 -5.51
C ILE A 217 -3.91 -8.84 -6.05
N PHE A 218 -4.03 -9.91 -5.28
CA PHE A 218 -4.96 -10.98 -5.59
C PHE A 218 -6.20 -10.81 -4.72
N ASN A 219 -7.40 -10.79 -5.30
CA ASN A 219 -8.60 -10.82 -4.46
C ASN A 219 -8.80 -12.22 -3.84
N GLY A 220 -9.81 -12.37 -2.96
CA GLY A 220 -10.14 -13.67 -2.35
C GLY A 220 -10.56 -14.77 -3.34
N GLN A 221 -10.69 -14.43 -4.63
CA GLN A 221 -10.95 -15.36 -5.73
C GLN A 221 -9.69 -15.66 -6.57
N LEU A 222 -8.50 -15.21 -6.15
CA LEU A 222 -7.22 -15.33 -6.88
C LEU A 222 -7.20 -14.61 -8.23
N GLU A 223 -8.02 -13.58 -8.40
CA GLU A 223 -7.95 -12.70 -9.56
C GLU A 223 -6.80 -11.71 -9.38
N PRO A 224 -5.84 -11.64 -10.33
CA PRO A 224 -4.75 -10.69 -10.25
C PRO A 224 -5.24 -9.27 -10.55
N SER A 225 -4.65 -8.32 -9.86
CA SER A 225 -4.54 -6.92 -10.25
C SER A 225 -3.06 -6.53 -10.14
N MET A 226 -2.58 -5.71 -11.07
CA MET A 226 -1.17 -5.39 -11.21
C MET A 226 -0.95 -3.91 -11.46
N ALA A 227 0.07 -3.35 -10.82
CA ALA A 227 0.52 -1.99 -11.06
C ALA A 227 2.04 -1.89 -10.91
N ASN A 228 2.67 -1.10 -11.76
CA ASN A 228 4.04 -0.63 -11.51
C ASN A 228 4.04 0.24 -10.24
N ALA A 229 5.13 0.21 -9.48
CA ALA A 229 5.32 1.15 -8.39
C ALA A 229 5.54 2.56 -8.92
N ASP A 230 5.11 3.57 -8.18
CA ASP A 230 5.28 4.95 -8.56
C ASP A 230 6.66 5.44 -8.07
N PRO A 231 7.61 5.72 -8.97
CA PRO A 231 8.89 6.29 -8.58
C PRO A 231 8.70 7.74 -8.18
N VAL A 232 9.32 8.15 -7.07
CA VAL A 232 9.27 9.54 -6.62
C VAL A 232 10.61 10.21 -6.92
N ALA A 233 10.58 11.30 -7.69
CA ALA A 233 11.77 12.06 -8.07
C ALA A 233 12.32 12.95 -6.93
N PHE A 234 11.51 13.16 -5.90
CA PHE A 234 11.82 13.91 -4.68
C PHE A 234 11.04 13.25 -3.55
N VAL A 235 11.53 13.24 -2.32
CA VAL A 235 10.72 12.86 -1.16
C VAL A 235 9.89 14.09 -0.79
N PRO A 236 8.60 14.22 -1.17
CA PRO A 236 7.74 14.87 -0.20
C PRO A 236 7.80 13.93 1.01
N GLU A 237 8.11 14.44 2.20
CA GLU A 237 7.60 13.73 3.38
C GLU A 237 6.17 13.34 3.04
N PRO A 238 5.76 12.07 3.23
CA PRO A 238 4.37 11.72 3.04
C PRO A 238 3.55 12.78 3.78
N PRO A 239 2.39 13.24 3.29
CA PRO A 239 1.54 14.06 4.12
C PRO A 239 1.24 13.18 5.32
N VAL A 240 1.99 13.40 6.40
CA VAL A 240 1.71 12.86 7.71
C VAL A 240 0.35 13.45 7.91
N LYS A 241 -0.70 12.62 7.82
CA LYS A 241 -2.04 13.05 8.17
C LYS A 241 -1.86 13.75 9.50
N ALA A 242 -2.04 15.07 9.52
CA ALA A 242 -1.68 15.85 10.68
C ALA A 242 -2.44 15.23 11.84
N LEU A 243 -1.70 14.68 12.81
CA LEU A 243 -2.31 14.03 13.95
C LEU A 243 -3.27 15.04 14.57
N THR A 244 -4.43 14.55 14.97
CA THR A 244 -5.43 15.39 15.61
C THR A 244 -4.79 16.03 16.82
N SER A 245 -4.68 17.36 16.81
CA SER A 245 -4.03 18.10 17.88
C SER A 245 -4.97 18.22 19.07
N PHE A 246 -4.48 17.89 20.27
CA PHE A 246 -5.26 18.15 21.47
C PHE A 246 -5.57 19.62 21.60
N SER A 247 -4.56 20.50 21.46
CA SER A 247 -4.73 21.93 21.68
C SER A 247 -5.57 22.61 20.60
N GLN A 248 -5.47 22.18 19.34
CA GLN A 248 -6.13 22.83 18.20
C GLN A 248 -7.48 22.21 17.82
N ASN A 249 -7.67 20.91 18.05
CA ASN A 249 -8.88 20.20 17.59
C ASN A 249 -9.77 19.75 18.76
N VAL A 250 -9.21 19.10 19.78
CA VAL A 250 -10.01 18.51 20.88
C VAL A 250 -10.39 19.54 21.95
N GLN A 251 -9.42 20.33 22.41
CA GLN A 251 -9.62 21.30 23.47
C GLN A 251 -10.71 22.33 23.13
N PRO A 252 -10.82 22.87 21.91
CA PRO A 252 -11.92 23.77 21.56
C PRO A 252 -13.30 23.11 21.71
N ILE A 253 -13.44 21.83 21.36
CA ILE A 253 -14.69 21.06 21.53
C ILE A 253 -15.02 20.93 23.02
N LEU A 254 -14.03 20.53 23.84
CA LEU A 254 -14.19 20.40 25.29
C LEU A 254 -14.55 21.74 25.93
N THR A 255 -13.91 22.83 25.53
CA THR A 255 -14.17 24.18 26.05
C THR A 255 -15.58 24.64 25.72
N ALA A 256 -16.00 24.51 24.46
CA ALA A 256 -17.31 24.99 24.02
C ALA A 256 -18.47 24.20 24.63
N ASN A 257 -18.31 22.88 24.79
CA ASN A 257 -19.42 21.97 25.09
C ASN A 257 -19.43 21.44 26.52
N CYS A 258 -18.27 21.35 27.17
CA CYS A 258 -18.10 20.62 28.43
C CYS A 258 -17.57 21.50 29.58
N ALA A 259 -16.58 22.36 29.31
CA ALA A 259 -15.96 23.25 30.28
C ALA A 259 -16.81 24.51 30.58
N VAL A 260 -18.13 24.32 30.72
CA VAL A 260 -19.07 25.39 31.04
C VAL A 260 -19.30 25.48 32.55
N SER A 261 -19.70 26.67 33.02
CA SER A 261 -19.99 26.91 34.44
C SER A 261 -21.00 25.89 34.96
N GLY A 262 -20.69 25.25 36.09
CA GLY A 262 -21.54 24.22 36.71
C GLY A 262 -21.44 22.81 36.10
N CYS A 263 -20.70 22.60 35.01
CA CYS A 263 -20.46 21.27 34.44
C CYS A 263 -19.02 20.80 34.72
N HIS A 264 -18.03 21.21 33.91
CA HIS A 264 -16.63 20.76 34.01
C HIS A 264 -15.62 21.92 33.89
N SER A 265 -15.97 23.11 34.36
CA SER A 265 -15.13 24.33 34.25
C SER A 265 -14.15 24.54 35.41
N THR A 266 -14.39 23.93 36.57
CA THR A 266 -13.54 24.08 37.77
C THR A 266 -13.49 22.77 38.55
N ALA A 267 -12.59 22.68 39.54
CA ALA A 267 -12.46 21.49 40.39
C ALA A 267 -13.72 21.17 41.23
N PHE A 268 -14.67 22.12 41.33
CA PHE A 268 -16.00 21.90 41.91
C PHE A 268 -17.04 21.42 40.88
N GLY A 269 -16.61 21.11 39.66
CA GLY A 269 -17.44 20.53 38.60
C GLY A 269 -17.85 19.08 38.89
N ALA A 270 -18.80 18.59 38.10
CA ALA A 270 -19.33 17.25 38.25
C ALA A 270 -18.21 16.19 38.18
N SER A 271 -18.18 15.30 39.17
CA SER A 271 -17.19 14.20 39.27
C SER A 271 -15.73 14.66 39.30
N ASN A 272 -15.41 15.78 39.96
CA ASN A 272 -14.03 16.28 40.14
C ASN A 272 -13.24 16.24 38.82
N LEU A 273 -13.84 16.76 37.76
CA LEU A 273 -13.28 16.75 36.42
C LEU A 273 -13.27 18.19 35.88
N VAL A 274 -12.07 18.66 35.52
CA VAL A 274 -11.87 19.97 34.90
C VAL A 274 -11.48 19.77 33.44
N LEU A 275 -12.32 20.27 32.53
CA LEU A 275 -12.09 20.24 31.07
C LEU A 275 -11.73 21.62 30.51
N ALA A 276 -11.50 22.60 31.39
CA ALA A 276 -10.92 23.88 31.01
C ALA A 276 -9.47 23.70 30.50
N SER A 277 -9.06 24.55 29.57
CA SER A 277 -7.80 24.40 28.83
C SER A 277 -6.53 24.33 29.69
N SER A 278 -6.58 24.87 30.92
CA SER A 278 -5.45 24.82 31.85
C SER A 278 -5.24 23.45 32.52
N ALA A 279 -6.21 22.54 32.48
CA ALA A 279 -6.17 21.28 33.24
C ALA A 279 -6.65 20.05 32.46
N ALA A 280 -7.44 20.23 31.40
CA ALA A 280 -8.18 19.17 30.72
C ALA A 280 -7.34 17.93 30.38
N TYR A 281 -6.18 18.10 29.75
CA TYR A 281 -5.34 16.97 29.32
C TYR A 281 -4.94 16.08 30.51
N GLY A 282 -4.35 16.68 31.54
CA GLY A 282 -3.89 15.97 32.74
C GLY A 282 -5.03 15.39 33.57
N ASP A 283 -6.23 15.94 33.45
CA ASP A 283 -7.42 15.44 34.13
C ASP A 283 -8.09 14.27 33.41
N ILE A 284 -7.82 14.02 32.12
CA ILE A 284 -8.51 12.98 31.34
C ILE A 284 -7.63 11.86 30.82
N VAL A 285 -6.38 12.13 30.43
CA VAL A 285 -5.53 11.10 29.82
C VAL A 285 -4.88 10.25 30.90
N ASP A 286 -5.05 8.93 30.80
CA ASP A 286 -4.56 7.94 31.78
C ASP A 286 -5.04 8.16 33.23
N VAL A 287 -6.15 8.90 33.39
CA VAL A 287 -6.80 9.10 34.68
C VAL A 287 -8.00 8.15 34.80
N PRO A 288 -8.10 7.34 35.86
CA PRO A 288 -9.27 6.49 36.09
C PRO A 288 -10.58 7.30 36.15
N SER A 289 -11.65 6.76 35.56
CA SER A 289 -12.98 7.35 35.69
C SER A 289 -13.49 7.19 37.11
N ILE A 290 -14.01 8.27 37.71
CA ILE A 290 -14.64 8.21 39.03
C ILE A 290 -15.95 7.41 39.00
N GLN A 291 -16.71 7.51 37.90
CA GLN A 291 -18.00 6.83 37.77
C GLN A 291 -17.85 5.36 37.36
N MET A 292 -16.76 5.00 36.68
CA MET A 292 -16.46 3.63 36.28
C MET A 292 -14.95 3.36 36.41
N PRO A 293 -14.45 3.07 37.62
CA PRO A 293 -13.00 2.96 37.89
C PRO A 293 -12.25 1.88 37.10
N SER A 294 -12.96 0.94 36.47
CA SER A 294 -12.39 -0.06 35.56
C SER A 294 -11.99 0.50 34.19
N LEU A 295 -12.38 1.74 33.86
CA LEU A 295 -12.04 2.42 32.61
C LEU A 295 -11.25 3.70 32.91
N MET A 296 -10.31 4.04 32.03
CA MET A 296 -9.72 5.38 32.02
C MET A 296 -10.73 6.38 31.44
N ARG A 297 -10.68 7.63 31.90
CA ARG A 297 -11.39 8.76 31.30
C ARG A 297 -11.04 8.82 29.81
N VAL A 298 -9.75 8.83 29.49
CA VAL A 298 -9.20 8.56 28.16
C VAL A 298 -8.08 7.54 28.28
N LYS A 299 -8.19 6.44 27.53
CA LYS A 299 -7.15 5.44 27.35
C LYS A 299 -6.52 5.66 25.96
N PRO A 300 -5.25 6.09 25.88
CA PRO A 300 -4.54 6.24 24.62
C PRO A 300 -4.64 4.99 23.73
N GLY A 301 -4.94 5.19 22.44
CA GLY A 301 -5.03 4.14 21.43
C GLY A 301 -6.32 3.31 21.46
N SER A 302 -7.31 3.65 22.31
CA SER A 302 -8.58 2.91 22.34
C SER A 302 -9.76 3.74 22.82
N SER A 303 -10.47 4.35 21.87
CA SER A 303 -11.74 5.06 22.09
C SER A 303 -12.82 4.15 22.70
N ASN A 304 -12.94 2.90 22.23
CA ASN A 304 -13.91 1.92 22.74
C ASN A 304 -13.77 1.62 24.23
N THR A 305 -12.56 1.76 24.79
CA THR A 305 -12.30 1.54 26.23
C THR A 305 -12.02 2.84 26.99
N SER A 306 -12.30 3.98 26.36
CA SER A 306 -12.21 5.31 26.97
C SER A 306 -13.59 5.78 27.43
N TYR A 307 -13.72 6.04 28.73
CA TYR A 307 -15.01 6.40 29.31
C TYR A 307 -15.57 7.72 28.76
N LEU A 308 -14.71 8.67 28.42
CA LEU A 308 -15.10 9.94 27.81
C LEU A 308 -15.82 9.71 26.47
N TYR A 309 -15.29 8.84 25.61
CA TYR A 309 -15.91 8.51 24.32
C TYR A 309 -17.28 7.85 24.51
N GLN A 310 -17.38 6.88 25.43
CA GLN A 310 -18.65 6.24 25.76
C GLN A 310 -19.68 7.24 26.29
N LYS A 311 -19.25 8.26 27.05
CA LYS A 311 -20.14 9.30 27.57
C LYS A 311 -20.67 10.23 26.48
N ILE A 312 -19.91 10.52 25.43
CA ILE A 312 -20.36 11.40 24.34
C ILE A 312 -21.08 10.63 23.21
N ASN A 313 -20.78 9.34 23.04
CA ASN A 313 -21.41 8.43 22.08
C ASN A 313 -21.84 7.13 22.79
N PRO A 314 -22.99 7.09 23.48
CA PRO A 314 -23.39 5.96 24.31
C PRO A 314 -23.91 4.75 23.52
N THR A 315 -23.96 4.83 22.20
CA THR A 315 -24.51 3.76 21.36
C THR A 315 -23.68 2.49 21.53
N GLY A 316 -24.27 1.43 22.08
CA GLY A 316 -23.58 0.17 22.32
C GLY A 316 -22.69 0.12 23.57
N PHE A 317 -22.72 1.16 24.43
CA PHE A 317 -21.95 1.20 25.67
C PHE A 317 -22.85 1.30 26.92
N SER A 318 -22.38 0.75 28.03
CA SER A 318 -23.00 0.96 29.34
C SER A 318 -22.31 2.13 30.04
N ILE A 319 -23.08 3.19 30.34
CA ILE A 319 -22.58 4.38 31.04
C ILE A 319 -23.33 4.60 32.34
N PHE A 320 -22.67 5.27 33.30
CA PHE A 320 -23.34 5.74 34.50
C PHE A 320 -24.00 7.10 34.22
N GLY A 321 -25.27 7.24 34.59
CA GLY A 321 -26.07 8.43 34.28
C GLY A 321 -26.36 8.58 32.78
N GLY A 322 -26.56 9.82 32.32
CA GLY A 322 -26.90 10.13 30.93
C GLY A 322 -25.69 10.43 30.03
N ARG A 323 -25.95 10.56 28.72
CA ARG A 323 -25.00 11.03 27.70
C ARG A 323 -24.55 12.46 27.99
N MET A 324 -23.27 12.74 27.80
CA MET A 324 -22.70 14.08 27.88
C MET A 324 -22.66 14.74 26.50
N PRO A 325 -22.89 16.06 26.38
CA PRO A 325 -23.25 17.00 27.45
C PRO A 325 -24.65 16.72 28.04
N ASP A 326 -24.76 16.67 29.37
CA ASP A 326 -26.01 16.31 30.07
C ASP A 326 -27.06 17.41 29.91
N ARG A 327 -28.30 17.03 29.62
CA ARG A 327 -29.45 17.92 29.37
C ARG A 327 -29.17 19.06 28.37
N ARG A 328 -28.21 18.86 27.48
CA ARG A 328 -27.81 19.78 26.41
C ARG A 328 -27.80 19.04 25.06
N PRO A 329 -27.74 19.75 23.92
CA PRO A 329 -27.57 19.11 22.62
C PRO A 329 -26.38 18.14 22.62
N SER A 330 -26.50 17.04 21.88
CA SER A 330 -25.36 16.16 21.64
C SER A 330 -24.28 16.91 20.87
N LEU A 331 -23.03 16.43 21.01
CA LEU A 331 -21.98 16.83 20.09
C LEU A 331 -22.38 16.47 18.65
N SER A 332 -21.80 17.18 17.68
CA SER A 332 -21.93 16.80 16.29
C SER A 332 -21.16 15.50 16.03
N ASP A 333 -21.56 14.75 15.00
CA ASP A 333 -20.85 13.53 14.60
C ASP A 333 -19.38 13.83 14.26
N ALA A 334 -19.10 15.00 13.68
CA ALA A 334 -17.75 15.44 13.37
C ALA A 334 -16.90 15.71 14.63
N ASP A 335 -17.48 16.30 15.68
CA ASP A 335 -16.78 16.53 16.94
C ASP A 335 -16.51 15.21 17.68
N ILE A 336 -17.50 14.30 17.67
CA ILE A 336 -17.36 12.95 18.23
C ILE A 336 -16.25 12.21 17.51
N GLU A 337 -16.22 12.27 16.18
CA GLU A 337 -15.20 11.64 15.35
C GLU A 337 -13.82 12.25 15.59
N THR A 338 -13.72 13.58 15.73
CA THR A 338 -12.46 14.26 16.07
C THR A 338 -11.89 13.76 17.40
N ILE A 339 -12.75 13.63 18.43
CA ILE A 339 -12.33 13.10 19.73
C ILE A 339 -11.95 11.62 19.63
N ARG A 340 -12.75 10.81 18.92
CA ARG A 340 -12.48 9.39 18.69
C ARG A 340 -11.11 9.19 18.05
N GLN A 341 -10.87 9.94 16.97
CA GLN A 341 -9.65 9.91 16.18
C GLN A 341 -8.44 10.31 17.04
N TRP A 342 -8.51 11.41 17.80
CA TRP A 342 -7.42 11.80 18.70
C TRP A 342 -7.09 10.72 19.74
N ILE A 343 -8.11 10.09 20.33
CA ILE A 343 -7.89 8.99 21.30
C ILE A 343 -7.19 7.81 20.62
N ASP A 344 -7.70 7.38 19.47
CA ASP A 344 -7.16 6.23 18.72
C ASP A 344 -5.74 6.53 18.16
N GLU A 345 -5.42 7.80 17.91
CA GLU A 345 -4.08 8.29 17.53
C GLU A 345 -3.10 8.39 18.73
N GLY A 346 -3.51 7.95 19.92
CA GLY A 346 -2.64 7.88 21.11
C GLY A 346 -2.82 9.04 22.09
N ALA A 347 -3.89 9.83 21.95
CA ALA A 347 -4.24 10.92 22.87
C ALA A 347 -3.07 11.87 23.18
N LEU A 348 -2.33 12.31 22.16
CA LEU A 348 -1.13 13.14 22.31
C LEU A 348 -1.46 14.54 22.86
N ASN A 349 -0.54 15.13 23.62
CA ASN A 349 -0.62 16.52 24.07
C ASN A 349 0.13 17.46 23.11
N ASN A 350 -0.45 17.72 21.94
CA ASN A 350 0.17 18.43 20.81
C ASN A 350 -0.64 19.65 20.35
#